data_AF-A0AAV9B877-F1
#
_entry.id   AF-A0AAV9B877-F1
#
_cell.length_a   1.000
_cell.length_b   1.000
_cell.length_c   1.000
_cell.angle_alpha   90.00
_cell.angle_beta   90.00
_cell.angle_gamma   90.00
#
_symmetry.space_group_name_H-M   'P 1'
#
loop_
_entity.id
_entity.type
_entity.pdbx_description
1 polymer ?
#
loop_
_entity_poly.entity_id
_entity_poly.type
_entity_poly.pdbx_seq_one_letter_code
_entity_poly.pdbx_strand_id
1 'polypeptide(L)'
;MELSSIRDAFDHVSKKRNLSSSNTQEMIDGIIREIENALVKMKTPLDEEGSSINGKSILSELSIKLKEMSPVNQFKQSKKEMDLALHKYAKLLENKFNPDISTVYIDIDFDTRTLN
;
A
#
# COMPACT_ATOMS: atom_id res chain seq x y z
N MET A 1 1.45 29.67 -9.94
CA MET A 1 1.00 28.35 -9.45
C MET A 1 2.21 27.56 -8.98
N GLU A 2 2.28 27.18 -7.71
CA GLU A 2 3.42 26.43 -7.13
C GLU A 2 3.35 24.95 -7.54
N LEU A 3 3.78 24.63 -8.76
CA LEU A 3 3.77 23.26 -9.32
C LEU A 3 4.74 22.31 -8.58
N SER A 4 5.75 22.87 -7.90
CA SER A 4 6.67 22.15 -7.00
C SER A 4 5.90 21.37 -5.92
N SER A 5 5.00 22.03 -5.21
CA SER A 5 4.19 21.42 -4.14
C SER A 5 3.31 20.26 -4.62
N ILE A 6 2.78 20.35 -5.84
CA ILE A 6 1.95 19.30 -6.46
C ILE A 6 2.83 18.11 -6.82
N ARG A 7 4.00 18.35 -7.41
CA ARG A 7 4.98 17.32 -7.72
C ARG A 7 5.44 16.60 -6.46
N ASP A 8 5.79 17.33 -5.40
CA ASP A 8 6.26 16.72 -4.14
C ASP A 8 5.19 15.83 -3.50
N ALA A 9 3.93 16.27 -3.51
CA ALA A 9 2.80 15.48 -3.02
C ALA A 9 2.56 14.22 -3.86
N PHE A 10 2.68 14.32 -5.20
CA PHE A 10 2.62 13.17 -6.09
C PHE A 10 3.76 12.18 -5.84
N ASP A 11 5.00 12.66 -5.73
CA ASP A 11 6.18 11.85 -5.47
C ASP A 11 6.05 11.11 -4.13
N HIS A 12 5.46 11.76 -3.12
CA HIS A 12 5.17 11.14 -1.84
C HIS A 12 4.13 10.00 -1.95
N VAL A 13 3.05 10.19 -2.73
CA VAL A 13 2.06 9.12 -3.01
C VAL A 13 2.70 7.96 -3.76
N SER A 14 3.49 8.27 -4.79
CA SER A 14 4.19 7.28 -5.61
C SER A 14 5.15 6.42 -4.78
N LYS A 15 5.98 7.05 -3.93
CA LYS A 15 6.87 6.35 -2.99
C LYS A 15 6.11 5.44 -2.03
N LYS A 16 5.01 5.93 -1.42
CA LYS A 16 4.18 5.11 -0.51
C LYS A 16 3.55 3.90 -1.21
N ARG A 17 3.06 4.08 -2.44
CA ARG A 17 2.50 2.99 -3.23
C ARG A 17 3.55 1.93 -3.54
N ASN A 18 4.73 2.33 -3.99
CA ASN A 18 5.81 1.40 -4.32
C ASN A 18 6.27 0.62 -3.09
N LEU A 19 6.42 1.29 -1.94
CA LEU A 19 6.76 0.64 -0.67
C LEU A 19 5.68 -0.37 -0.25
N SER A 20 4.40 0.00 -0.32
CA SER A 20 3.29 -0.90 -0.01
C SER A 20 3.28 -2.14 -0.91
N SER A 21 3.53 -1.94 -2.21
CA SER A 21 3.64 -3.02 -3.19
C SER A 21 4.83 -3.94 -2.90
N SER A 22 5.99 -3.38 -2.58
CA SER A 22 7.20 -4.15 -2.24
C SER A 22 6.97 -5.00 -0.99
N ASN A 23 6.41 -4.41 0.07
CA ASN A 23 6.12 -5.12 1.31
C ASN A 23 5.10 -6.25 1.10
N THR A 24 4.11 -6.02 0.23
CA THR A 24 3.13 -7.03 -0.17
C THR A 24 3.80 -8.20 -0.88
N GLN A 25 4.70 -7.91 -1.82
CA GLN A 25 5.43 -8.93 -2.56
C GLN A 25 6.34 -9.75 -1.63
N GLU A 26 7.09 -9.10 -0.76
CA GLU A 26 7.96 -9.78 0.21
C GLU A 26 7.18 -10.72 1.14
N MET A 27 5.97 -10.31 1.56
CA MET A 27 5.11 -11.20 2.35
C MET A 27 4.64 -12.42 1.54
N ILE A 28 4.25 -12.22 0.27
CA ILE A 28 3.85 -13.32 -0.62
C ILE A 28 5.03 -14.29 -0.78
N ASP A 29 6.23 -13.78 -1.02
CA ASP A 29 7.44 -14.58 -1.18
C ASP A 29 7.75 -15.36 0.11
N GLY A 30 7.56 -14.75 1.28
CA GLY A 30 7.68 -15.41 2.58
C GLY A 30 6.70 -16.56 2.78
N ILE A 31 5.43 -16.38 2.38
CA ILE A 31 4.39 -17.42 2.41
C ILE A 31 4.76 -18.58 1.47
N ILE A 32 5.18 -18.27 0.24
CA ILE A 32 5.60 -19.28 -0.74
C ILE A 32 6.77 -20.11 -0.18
N ARG A 33 7.79 -19.45 0.37
CA ARG A 33 8.97 -20.12 0.94
C ARG A 33 8.60 -21.07 2.08
N GLU A 34 7.65 -20.69 2.93
CA GLU A 34 7.23 -21.56 4.04
C GLU A 34 6.43 -22.77 3.54
N ILE A 35 5.61 -22.61 2.50
CA ILE A 35 4.92 -23.72 1.85
C ILE A 35 5.93 -24.68 1.20
N GLU A 36 6.91 -24.14 0.47
CA GLU A 36 7.98 -24.94 -0.15
C GLU A 36 8.80 -25.71 0.89
N ASN A 37 9.16 -25.07 1.99
CA ASN A 37 9.86 -25.71 3.11
C ASN A 37 9.04 -26.85 3.73
N ALA A 38 7.75 -26.65 3.94
CA ALA A 38 6.85 -27.71 4.42
C ALA A 38 6.77 -28.88 3.43
N LEU A 39 6.73 -28.61 2.13
CA LEU A 39 6.74 -29.65 1.08
C LEU A 39 8.05 -30.43 1.06
N VAL A 40 9.20 -29.77 1.23
CA VAL A 40 10.50 -30.44 1.34
C VAL A 40 10.51 -31.37 2.56
N LYS A 41 10.13 -30.87 3.73
CA LYS A 41 10.05 -31.66 4.98
C LYS A 41 9.15 -32.90 4.85
N MET A 42 8.08 -32.83 4.07
CA MET A 42 7.19 -33.98 3.84
C MET A 42 7.75 -35.01 2.85
N LYS A 43 8.61 -34.59 1.92
CA LYS A 43 9.16 -35.43 0.86
C LYS A 43 10.49 -36.08 1.23
N THR A 44 11.18 -35.58 2.27
CA THR A 44 12.44 -36.16 2.73
C THR A 44 12.22 -37.59 3.24
N PRO A 45 12.83 -38.61 2.61
CA PRO A 45 12.77 -39.98 3.11
C PRO A 45 13.39 -40.06 4.50
N LEU A 46 12.77 -40.81 5.38
CA LEU A 46 13.34 -41.15 6.69
C LEU A 46 14.47 -42.15 6.48
N ASP A 47 15.70 -41.65 6.48
CA ASP A 47 16.87 -42.50 6.68
C ASP A 47 16.84 -42.96 8.15
N GLU A 48 16.55 -44.25 8.30
CA GLU A 48 16.86 -45.13 9.43
C GLU A 48 16.31 -44.73 10.83
N GLU A 49 15.54 -45.67 11.39
CA GLU A 49 15.22 -45.79 12.82
C GLU A 49 14.30 -44.73 13.44
N GLY A 50 13.00 -44.84 13.10
CA GLY A 50 11.94 -44.79 14.11
C GLY A 50 11.29 -43.44 14.44
N SER A 51 11.71 -42.32 13.85
CA SER A 51 11.00 -41.05 14.04
C SER A 51 10.12 -40.71 12.86
N SER A 52 8.89 -41.24 12.81
CA SER A 52 7.90 -40.78 11.83
C SER A 52 7.72 -39.26 12.02
N ILE A 53 8.30 -38.44 11.14
CA ILE A 53 7.92 -37.03 11.05
C ILE A 53 6.45 -37.03 10.64
N ASN A 54 5.59 -36.87 11.63
CA ASN A 54 4.15 -36.93 11.45
C ASN A 54 3.75 -35.75 10.56
N GLY A 55 3.25 -36.00 9.35
CA GLY A 55 2.80 -34.95 8.44
C GLY A 55 1.81 -33.97 9.09
N LYS A 56 1.07 -34.44 10.11
CA LYS A 56 0.21 -33.59 10.96
C LYS A 56 0.98 -32.53 11.75
N SER A 57 2.18 -32.84 12.23
CA SER A 57 3.06 -31.89 12.92
C SER A 57 3.59 -30.82 11.96
N ILE A 58 4.04 -31.21 10.74
CA ILE A 58 4.48 -30.26 9.71
C ILE A 58 3.33 -29.32 9.32
N LEU A 59 2.13 -29.85 9.09
CA LEU A 59 0.95 -29.04 8.76
C LEU A 59 0.54 -28.11 9.91
N SER A 60 0.68 -28.56 11.15
CA SER A 60 0.43 -27.72 12.32
C SER A 60 1.43 -26.57 12.42
N GLU A 61 2.73 -26.83 12.18
CA GLU A 61 3.78 -25.81 12.15
C GLU A 61 3.52 -24.78 11.04
N LEU A 62 3.21 -25.25 9.81
CA LEU A 62 2.86 -24.39 8.69
C LEU A 62 1.63 -23.52 9.00
N SER A 63 0.58 -24.11 9.59
CA SER A 63 -0.61 -23.36 9.99
C SER A 63 -0.32 -22.27 11.03
N ILE A 64 0.62 -22.49 11.94
CA ILE A 64 1.00 -21.49 12.94
C ILE A 64 1.74 -20.34 12.24
N LYS A 65 2.75 -20.65 11.43
CA LYS A 65 3.54 -19.63 10.72
C LYS A 65 2.71 -18.79 9.76
N LEU A 66 1.80 -19.40 9.00
CA LEU A 66 0.89 -18.65 8.12
C LEU A 66 -0.04 -17.71 8.90
N LYS A 67 -0.45 -18.09 10.12
CA LYS A 67 -1.23 -17.21 11.01
C LYS A 67 -0.38 -16.07 11.58
N GLU A 68 0.88 -16.32 11.92
CA GLU A 68 1.82 -15.28 12.36
C GLU A 68 2.12 -14.27 11.25
N MET A 69 2.22 -14.75 10.01
CA MET A 69 2.36 -13.93 8.80
C MET A 69 1.07 -13.21 8.40
N SER A 70 -0.01 -13.30 9.20
CA SER A 70 -1.35 -12.83 8.80
C SER A 70 -1.33 -11.38 8.28
N PRO A 71 -1.64 -11.17 7.00
CA PRO A 71 -1.56 -9.86 6.34
C PRO A 71 -2.53 -8.84 6.93
N VAL A 72 -3.54 -9.29 7.68
CA VAL A 72 -4.73 -8.48 7.97
C VAL A 72 -4.39 -7.18 8.69
N ASN A 73 -3.43 -7.17 9.62
CA ASN A 73 -3.10 -5.97 10.38
C ASN A 73 -2.11 -5.04 9.65
N GLN A 74 -1.08 -5.61 8.99
CA GLN A 74 -0.08 -4.83 8.27
C GLN A 74 -0.67 -4.18 7.01
N PHE A 75 -1.51 -4.90 6.26
CA PHE A 75 -2.18 -4.35 5.08
C PHE A 75 -3.21 -3.29 5.43
N LYS A 76 -3.94 -3.44 6.55
CA LYS A 76 -4.89 -2.42 7.01
C LYS A 76 -4.18 -1.09 7.30
N GLN A 77 -3.04 -1.14 7.99
CA GLN A 77 -2.26 0.06 8.28
C GLN A 77 -1.68 0.67 7.00
N SER A 78 -1.02 -0.13 6.16
CA SER A 78 -0.44 0.33 4.90
C SER A 78 -1.50 0.97 3.98
N LYS A 79 -2.68 0.35 3.87
CA LYS A 79 -3.82 0.88 3.12
C LYS A 79 -4.29 2.22 3.68
N LYS A 80 -4.51 2.32 5.00
CA LYS A 80 -4.93 3.57 5.65
C LYS A 80 -3.94 4.71 5.39
N GLU A 81 -2.65 4.42 5.47
CA GLU A 81 -1.59 5.40 5.23
C GLU A 81 -1.47 5.84 3.77
N MET A 82 -1.76 4.94 2.83
CA MET A 82 -1.85 5.22 1.40
C MET A 82 -3.07 6.10 1.09
N ASP A 83 -4.25 5.72 1.59
CA ASP A 83 -5.51 6.45 1.41
C ASP A 83 -5.39 7.89 1.94
N LEU A 84 -4.73 8.07 3.10
CA LEU A 84 -4.45 9.40 3.64
C LEU A 84 -3.57 10.25 2.72
N ALA A 85 -2.56 9.64 2.09
CA ALA A 85 -1.66 10.36 1.18
C ALA A 85 -2.39 10.75 -0.12
N LEU A 86 -3.20 9.86 -0.68
CA LEU A 86 -4.07 10.13 -1.82
C LEU A 86 -5.07 11.25 -1.52
N HIS A 87 -5.72 11.20 -0.36
CA HIS A 87 -6.68 12.23 0.04
C HIS A 87 -6.04 13.61 0.16
N LYS A 88 -4.83 13.69 0.72
CA LYS A 88 -4.06 14.94 0.78
C LYS A 88 -3.71 15.47 -0.61
N TYR A 89 -3.29 14.59 -1.51
CA TYR A 89 -2.98 14.95 -2.89
C TYR A 89 -4.22 15.45 -3.65
N ALA A 90 -5.36 14.76 -3.52
CA ALA A 90 -6.62 15.16 -4.14
C ALA A 90 -7.08 16.56 -3.68
N LYS A 91 -7.06 16.82 -2.36
CA LYS A 91 -7.37 18.15 -1.80
C LYS A 91 -6.43 19.24 -2.32
N LEU A 92 -5.15 18.92 -2.49
CA LEU A 92 -4.18 19.87 -3.04
C LEU A 92 -4.53 20.22 -4.49
N LEU A 93 -4.92 19.24 -5.31
CA LEU A 93 -5.37 19.47 -6.68
C LEU A 93 -6.65 20.30 -6.73
N GLU A 94 -7.65 19.98 -5.91
CA GLU A 94 -8.90 20.74 -5.80
C GLU A 94 -8.62 22.21 -5.51
N ASN A 95 -7.82 22.51 -4.49
CA ASN A 95 -7.48 23.89 -4.11
C ASN A 95 -6.72 24.67 -5.18
N LYS A 96 -5.96 23.98 -6.04
CA LYS A 96 -5.08 24.61 -7.03
C LYS A 96 -5.73 24.76 -8.41
N PHE A 97 -6.55 23.80 -8.81
CA PHE A 97 -7.16 23.73 -10.15
C PHE A 97 -8.66 24.03 -10.15
N ASN A 98 -9.30 24.07 -8.98
CA ASN A 98 -10.69 24.48 -8.83
C ASN A 98 -10.79 25.65 -7.84
N PRO A 99 -10.14 26.81 -8.13
CA PRO A 99 -10.31 27.99 -7.30
C PRO A 99 -11.77 28.42 -7.34
N ASP A 100 -12.31 28.86 -6.20
CA ASP A 100 -13.66 29.40 -6.12
C ASP A 100 -13.83 30.53 -7.14
N ILE A 101 -14.79 30.40 -8.06
CA ILE A 101 -15.04 31.36 -9.14
C ILE A 101 -15.27 32.79 -8.58
N SER A 102 -15.82 32.90 -7.36
CA SER A 102 -15.99 34.18 -6.68
C SER A 102 -14.66 34.89 -6.37
N THR A 103 -13.55 34.16 -6.25
CA THR A 103 -12.20 34.73 -6.00
C THR A 103 -11.47 35.14 -7.27
N VAL A 104 -11.89 34.63 -8.44
CA VAL A 104 -11.26 34.92 -9.75
C VAL A 104 -11.84 36.18 -10.39
N TYR A 105 -13.10 36.52 -10.08
CA TYR A 105 -13.81 37.66 -10.66
C TYR A 105 -13.71 38.97 -9.87
N ILE A 106 -13.10 38.97 -8.67
CA ILE A 106 -12.95 40.20 -7.86
C ILE A 106 -11.98 41.20 -8.50
N ASP A 107 -11.03 40.73 -9.34
CA ASP A 107 -10.00 41.57 -9.96
C ASP A 107 -10.40 42.06 -11.37
N ILE A 108 -11.69 41.99 -11.72
CA ILE A 108 -12.21 42.59 -12.95
C ILE A 108 -12.71 43.98 -12.61
N ASP A 109 -11.87 44.98 -12.90
CA ASP A 109 -12.27 46.38 -12.85
C ASP A 109 -13.35 46.61 -13.91
N PHE A 110 -14.61 46.77 -13.49
CA PHE A 110 -15.70 47.04 -14.40
C PHE A 110 -15.54 48.46 -14.93
N ASP A 111 -15.22 48.61 -16.22
CA ASP A 111 -15.20 49.92 -16.87
C ASP A 111 -16.62 50.49 -16.92
N THR A 112 -16.94 51.32 -15.93
CA THR A 112 -18.22 52.04 -15.82
C THR A 112 -18.54 52.92 -17.01
N ARG A 113 -17.58 53.19 -17.91
CA ARG A 113 -17.79 53.94 -19.16
C ARG A 113 -18.42 53.11 -20.29
N THR A 114 -18.53 51.79 -20.10
CA THR A 114 -19.22 50.88 -21.04
C THR A 114 -20.67 50.58 -20.66
N LEU A 115 -21.16 51.11 -19.53
CA LEU A 115 -22.57 51.10 -19.19
C LEU A 115 -23.25 52.27 -19.91
N ASN A 116 -24.13 51.93 -20.88
CA ASN A 116 -24.99 52.88 -21.60
C ASN A 116 -25.92 53.66 -20.66
#